data_AF-A0A822EDV4-F1
#
_entry.id   AF-A0A822EDV4-F1
#
_cell.length_a   1.000
_cell.length_b   1.000
_cell.length_c   1.000
_cell.angle_alpha   90.00
_cell.angle_beta   90.00
_cell.angle_gamma   90.00
#
_symmetry.space_group_name_H-M   'P 1'
#
loop_
_entity.id
_entity.type
_entity.pdbx_description
1 polymer ?
#
loop_
_entity_poly.entity_id
_entity_poly.type
_entity_poly.pdbx_seq_one_letter_code
_entity_poly.pdbx_strand_id
1 'polypeptide(L)'
;AVYVRRSDKVRSREMSQSYTLKQYFDLFDADARRVNISIIYINSEDEQVFNEFAQINKEKQGYYKLLNITVQRNVVFASLVHMNIEQRGKIILEFLSDLFIEANADLHVGTLTSNWCRLVDEMRLVLGKTIPFYTPENRFLMDMRRRK
;
A
#
# COMPACT_ATOMS: atom_id res chain seq x y z
N ALA A 1 -5.51 0.37 4.93
CA ALA A 1 -5.01 0.60 3.56
C ALA A 1 -3.87 -0.37 3.28
N VAL A 2 -3.79 -0.85 2.04
CA VAL A 2 -2.78 -1.82 1.58
C VAL A 2 -2.08 -1.25 0.36
N TYR A 3 -0.76 -1.14 0.43
CA TYR A 3 0.08 -0.77 -0.69
C TYR A 3 0.79 -2.00 -1.26
N VAL A 4 0.61 -2.26 -2.54
CA VAL A 4 1.21 -3.39 -3.25
C VAL A 4 2.09 -2.87 -4.39
N ARG A 5 3.41 -2.99 -4.22
CA ARG A 5 4.39 -2.73 -5.28
C ARG A 5 4.75 -4.02 -5.99
N ARG A 6 4.63 -4.04 -7.33
CA ARG A 6 5.01 -5.18 -8.19
C ARG A 6 5.81 -4.78 -9.42
N SER A 7 5.85 -3.50 -9.79
CA SER A 7 6.63 -3.05 -10.94
C SER A 7 8.14 -3.08 -10.71
N ASP A 8 8.88 -2.96 -11.82
CA ASP A 8 10.31 -2.59 -12.04
C ASP A 8 11.38 -2.90 -10.97
N LYS A 9 11.15 -2.69 -9.68
CA LYS A 9 12.04 -3.05 -8.56
C LYS A 9 12.37 -4.55 -8.47
N VAL A 10 11.45 -5.42 -8.90
CA VAL A 10 11.72 -6.88 -8.98
C VAL A 10 12.68 -7.18 -10.14
N ARG A 11 12.53 -6.47 -11.27
CA ARG A 11 13.42 -6.61 -12.44
C ARG A 11 14.78 -5.94 -12.23
N SER A 12 14.84 -4.87 -11.43
CA SER A 12 16.08 -4.15 -11.08
C SER A 12 16.82 -4.69 -9.85
N ARG A 13 16.34 -5.79 -9.23
CA ARG A 13 16.88 -6.41 -7.99
C ARG A 13 16.81 -5.51 -6.73
N GLU A 14 16.13 -4.37 -6.77
CA GLU A 14 15.91 -3.53 -5.58
C GLU A 14 14.90 -4.15 -4.60
N MET A 15 14.02 -5.02 -5.09
CA MET A 15 13.17 -5.87 -4.27
C MET A 15 13.46 -7.34 -4.59
N SER A 16 13.80 -8.12 -3.56
CA SER A 16 14.15 -9.53 -3.73
C SER A 16 12.96 -10.43 -4.02
N GLN A 17 11.73 -9.99 -3.68
CA GLN A 17 10.50 -10.79 -3.78
C GLN A 17 9.29 -9.91 -4.08
N SER A 18 8.43 -10.37 -5.00
CA SER A 18 7.05 -9.90 -5.13
C SER A 18 6.15 -10.70 -4.20
N TYR A 19 5.36 -10.02 -3.37
CA TYR A 19 4.37 -10.67 -2.49
C TYR A 19 2.99 -10.69 -3.17
N THR A 20 2.26 -11.81 -3.01
CA THR A 20 0.87 -11.90 -3.46
C THR A 20 -0.03 -11.04 -2.56
N LEU A 21 -1.18 -10.58 -3.06
CA LEU A 21 -2.11 -9.79 -2.23
C LEU A 21 -2.55 -10.58 -0.99
N LYS A 22 -2.70 -11.91 -1.14
CA LYS A 22 -3.04 -12.81 -0.04
C LYS A 22 -2.03 -12.73 1.11
N GLN A 23 -0.73 -12.68 0.80
CA GLN A 23 0.30 -12.57 1.84
C GLN A 23 0.17 -11.28 2.65
N TYR A 24 -0.27 -10.17 2.05
CA TYR A 24 -0.57 -8.96 2.81
C TYR A 24 -1.83 -9.12 3.67
N PHE A 25 -2.90 -9.74 3.14
CA PHE A 25 -4.14 -9.98 3.88
C PHE A 25 -3.96 -10.87 5.10
N ASP A 26 -3.14 -11.92 4.98
CA ASP A 26 -2.86 -12.85 6.07
C ASP A 26 -2.21 -12.14 7.29
N LEU A 27 -1.60 -10.95 7.11
CA LEU A 27 -0.98 -10.19 8.19
C LEU A 27 -1.98 -9.47 9.09
N PHE A 28 -3.11 -9.00 8.54
CA PHE A 28 -4.00 -8.07 9.24
C PHE A 28 -5.45 -8.55 9.37
N ASP A 29 -5.89 -9.57 8.63
CA ASP A 29 -7.31 -9.96 8.54
C ASP A 29 -7.92 -10.28 9.91
N ALA A 30 -7.17 -10.98 10.78
CA ALA A 30 -7.62 -11.32 12.12
C ALA A 30 -7.85 -10.06 12.98
N ASP A 31 -6.91 -9.12 12.95
CA ASP A 31 -6.99 -7.88 13.73
C ASP A 31 -8.08 -6.95 13.18
N ALA A 32 -8.17 -6.79 11.85
CA ALA A 32 -9.22 -6.01 11.20
C ALA A 32 -10.62 -6.51 11.56
N ARG A 33 -10.84 -7.82 11.54
CA ARG A 33 -12.13 -8.43 11.95
C ARG A 33 -12.43 -8.19 13.42
N ARG A 34 -11.43 -8.31 14.31
CA ARG A 34 -11.60 -8.08 15.74
C ARG A 34 -12.08 -6.65 16.04
N VAL A 35 -11.61 -5.66 15.28
CA VAL A 35 -11.99 -4.25 15.45
C VAL A 35 -13.01 -3.75 14.42
N ASN A 36 -13.64 -4.67 13.67
CA ASN A 36 -14.69 -4.39 12.69
C ASN A 36 -14.30 -3.42 11.54
N ILE A 37 -13.04 -3.47 11.08
CA ILE A 37 -12.59 -2.71 9.91
C ILE A 37 -13.01 -3.46 8.65
N SER A 38 -13.98 -2.92 7.93
CA SER A 38 -14.52 -3.50 6.69
C SER A 38 -14.20 -2.69 5.43
N ILE A 39 -13.68 -1.46 5.55
CA ILE A 39 -13.31 -0.64 4.40
C ILE A 39 -11.83 -0.87 4.10
N ILE A 40 -11.51 -1.18 2.84
CA ILE A 40 -10.14 -1.38 2.39
C ILE A 40 -9.82 -0.41 1.24
N TYR A 41 -8.68 0.25 1.36
CA TYR A 41 -8.07 0.99 0.24
C TYR A 41 -6.89 0.19 -0.30
N ILE A 42 -6.83 -0.03 -1.62
CA ILE A 42 -5.71 -0.70 -2.29
C ILE A 42 -5.04 0.28 -3.24
N ASN A 43 -3.77 0.56 -2.94
CA ASN A 43 -2.88 1.31 -3.82
C ASN A 43 -1.90 0.34 -4.49
N SER A 44 -1.95 0.29 -5.82
CA SER A 44 -1.15 -0.60 -6.65
C SER A 44 -1.13 -0.04 -8.07
N GLU A 45 0.05 -0.11 -8.71
CA GLU A 45 0.20 0.10 -10.15
C GLU A 45 -0.16 -1.13 -11.00
N ASP A 46 -0.26 -2.31 -10.38
CA ASP A 46 -0.61 -3.56 -11.04
C ASP A 46 -2.12 -3.83 -10.94
N GLU A 47 -2.79 -3.84 -12.10
CA GLU A 47 -4.23 -4.11 -12.21
C GLU A 47 -4.60 -5.53 -11.77
N GLN A 48 -3.68 -6.51 -11.87
CA GLN A 48 -3.96 -7.90 -11.46
C GLN A 48 -4.25 -8.01 -9.95
N VAL A 49 -3.75 -7.07 -9.14
CA VAL A 49 -4.04 -6.99 -7.70
C VAL A 49 -5.53 -6.86 -7.42
N PHE A 50 -6.30 -6.18 -8.29
CA PHE A 50 -7.75 -6.04 -8.11
C PHE A 50 -8.50 -7.33 -8.38
N ASN A 51 -8.00 -8.17 -9.29
CA ASN A 51 -8.54 -9.51 -9.52
C ASN A 51 -8.27 -10.43 -8.33
N GLU A 52 -7.05 -10.36 -7.77
CA GLU A 52 -6.73 -11.08 -6.52
C GLU A 52 -7.61 -10.63 -5.36
N PHE A 53 -7.89 -9.32 -5.24
CA PHE A 53 -8.79 -8.81 -4.22
C PHE A 53 -10.19 -9.41 -4.36
N ALA A 54 -10.74 -9.45 -5.57
CA ALA A 54 -12.05 -10.03 -5.82
C ALA A 54 -12.12 -11.50 -5.38
N GLN A 55 -11.07 -12.28 -5.65
CA GLN A 55 -10.97 -13.66 -5.21
C GLN A 55 -10.89 -13.78 -3.67
N ILE A 56 -9.99 -13.04 -3.04
CA ILE A 56 -9.83 -13.03 -1.57
C ILE A 56 -11.14 -12.63 -0.90
N ASN A 57 -11.80 -11.58 -1.40
CA ASN A 57 -13.03 -11.10 -0.79
C ASN A 57 -14.18 -12.11 -0.96
N LYS A 58 -14.22 -12.86 -2.06
CA LYS A 58 -15.16 -13.98 -2.24
C LYS A 58 -14.95 -15.05 -1.16
N GLU A 59 -13.70 -15.45 -0.90
CA GLU A 59 -13.35 -16.41 0.17
C GLU A 59 -13.74 -15.88 1.56
N LYS A 60 -13.67 -14.56 1.75
CA LYS A 60 -14.05 -13.86 2.98
C LYS A 60 -15.54 -13.49 3.02
N GLN A 61 -16.38 -14.06 2.15
CA GLN A 61 -17.84 -13.83 2.09
C GLN A 61 -18.23 -12.36 1.88
N GLY A 62 -17.42 -11.59 1.15
CA GLY A 62 -17.68 -10.19 0.85
C GLY A 62 -17.48 -9.24 2.03
N TYR A 63 -16.76 -9.65 3.08
CA TYR A 63 -16.54 -8.84 4.28
C TYR A 63 -15.97 -7.45 3.99
N TYR A 64 -15.03 -7.34 3.04
CA TYR A 64 -14.37 -6.09 2.72
C TYR A 64 -15.09 -5.31 1.62
N LYS A 65 -15.24 -4.00 1.82
CA LYS A 65 -15.68 -3.03 0.81
C LYS A 65 -14.46 -2.28 0.30
N LEU A 66 -14.19 -2.40 -1.00
CA LEU A 66 -13.12 -1.65 -1.64
C LEU A 66 -13.51 -0.17 -1.76
N LEU A 67 -12.73 0.69 -1.11
CA LEU A 67 -12.76 2.13 -1.37
C LEU A 67 -12.10 2.35 -2.73
N ASN A 68 -12.93 2.64 -3.73
CA ASN A 68 -12.46 3.05 -5.04
C ASN A 68 -12.41 4.57 -5.11
N ILE A 69 -11.33 5.09 -5.67
CA ILE A 69 -11.18 6.51 -5.96
C ILE A 69 -10.95 6.58 -7.45
N THR A 70 -11.75 7.39 -8.13
CA THR A 70 -11.59 7.63 -9.55
C THR A 70 -10.37 8.52 -9.77
N VAL A 71 -9.20 7.90 -9.71
CA VAL A 71 -7.92 8.46 -10.14
C VAL A 71 -7.49 7.72 -11.40
N GLN A 72 -7.03 8.45 -12.40
CA GLN A 72 -6.58 7.86 -13.66
C GLN A 72 -5.12 7.43 -13.45
N ARG A 73 -4.93 6.23 -12.89
CA ARG A 73 -3.66 5.64 -12.44
C ARG A 73 -2.58 5.39 -13.52
N ASN A 74 -2.72 6.00 -14.70
CA ASN A 74 -1.79 5.89 -15.84
C ASN A 74 -0.57 6.83 -15.69
N VAL A 75 -0.03 6.95 -14.48
CA VAL A 75 1.13 7.80 -14.24
C VAL A 75 2.39 6.95 -14.33
N VAL A 76 3.03 7.00 -15.50
CA VAL A 76 4.40 6.50 -15.65
C VAL A 76 5.34 7.52 -15.02
N PHE A 77 5.77 7.27 -13.77
CA PHE A 77 6.71 8.13 -13.02
C PHE A 77 8.10 8.29 -13.68
N ALA A 78 8.39 7.54 -14.76
CA ALA A 78 9.72 7.43 -15.34
C ALA A 78 10.23 8.69 -16.08
N SER A 79 9.39 9.69 -16.38
CA SER A 79 9.89 10.98 -16.87
C SER A 79 8.92 12.13 -16.61
N LEU A 80 9.22 12.97 -15.61
CA LEU A 80 8.54 14.26 -15.38
C LEU A 80 8.94 15.34 -16.40
N VAL A 81 10.04 15.11 -17.13
CA VAL A 81 10.77 16.12 -17.91
C VAL A 81 10.01 16.57 -19.15
N HIS A 82 8.99 15.83 -19.61
CA HIS A 82 8.21 16.16 -20.81
C HIS A 82 6.69 16.21 -20.60
N MET A 83 6.22 16.20 -19.34
CA MET A 83 4.80 16.32 -19.04
C MET A 83 4.34 17.77 -19.02
N ASN A 84 3.16 18.03 -19.57
CA ASN A 84 2.53 19.35 -19.49
C ASN A 84 2.02 19.63 -18.05
N ILE A 85 1.65 20.87 -17.76
CA ILE A 85 1.23 21.30 -16.42
C ILE A 85 0.00 20.54 -15.93
N GLU A 86 -0.96 20.26 -16.82
CA GLU A 86 -2.19 19.52 -16.48
C GLU A 86 -1.88 18.08 -16.07
N GLN A 87 -1.03 17.39 -16.82
CA GLN A 87 -0.55 16.04 -16.50
C GLN A 87 0.21 16.03 -15.17
N ARG A 88 1.09 17.00 -14.93
CA ARG A 88 1.81 17.13 -13.65
C ARG A 88 0.86 17.38 -12.48
N GLY A 89 -0.10 18.29 -12.65
CA GLY A 89 -1.11 18.60 -11.63
C GLY A 89 -1.93 17.36 -11.26
N LYS A 90 -2.29 16.57 -12.28
CA LYS A 90 -2.99 15.31 -12.07
C LYS A 90 -2.16 14.30 -11.28
N ILE A 91 -0.88 14.12 -11.62
CA ILE A 91 0.04 13.23 -10.87
C ILE A 91 0.13 13.64 -9.40
N ILE A 92 0.29 14.94 -9.14
CA ILE A 92 0.40 15.48 -7.79
C ILE A 92 -0.90 15.21 -7.02
N LEU A 93 -2.06 15.43 -7.63
CA LEU A 93 -3.35 15.18 -6.99
C LEU A 93 -3.56 13.69 -6.67
N GLU A 94 -3.19 12.79 -7.58
CA GLU A 94 -3.27 11.35 -7.33
C GLU A 94 -2.32 10.93 -6.19
N PHE A 95 -1.07 11.40 -6.22
CA PHE A 95 -0.09 11.18 -5.16
C PHE A 95 -0.58 11.68 -3.79
N LEU A 96 -1.11 12.90 -3.72
CA LEU A 96 -1.60 13.48 -2.47
C LEU A 96 -2.86 12.77 -1.96
N SER A 97 -3.73 12.30 -2.85
CA SER A 97 -4.93 11.56 -2.49
C SER A 97 -4.58 10.21 -1.87
N ASP A 98 -3.67 9.47 -2.50
CA ASP A 98 -3.16 8.21 -1.97
C ASP A 98 -2.50 8.41 -0.60
N LEU A 99 -1.63 9.42 -0.48
CA LEU A 99 -0.93 9.71 0.77
C LEU A 99 -1.91 10.07 1.88
N PHE A 100 -2.89 10.93 1.60
CA PHE A 100 -3.90 11.34 2.57
C PHE A 100 -4.68 10.13 3.11
N ILE A 101 -5.10 9.22 2.23
CA ILE A 101 -5.94 8.09 2.62
C ILE A 101 -5.13 7.03 3.37
N GLU A 102 -3.92 6.71 2.90
CA GLU A 102 -3.06 5.73 3.54
C GLU A 102 -2.57 6.21 4.92
N ALA A 103 -2.21 7.49 5.04
CA ALA A 103 -1.77 8.07 6.31
C ALA A 103 -2.91 8.15 7.35
N ASN A 104 -4.15 8.36 6.91
CA ASN A 104 -5.30 8.44 7.80
C ASN A 104 -5.95 7.09 8.13
N ALA A 105 -5.66 6.03 7.36
CA ALA A 105 -6.24 4.70 7.58
C ALA A 105 -6.00 4.17 9.00
N ASP A 106 -6.89 3.33 9.51
CA ASP A 106 -6.72 2.70 10.82
C ASP A 106 -5.51 1.77 10.85
N LEU A 107 -5.42 0.90 9.83
CA LEU A 107 -4.31 -0.02 9.60
C LEU A 107 -3.59 0.35 8.29
N HIS A 108 -2.27 0.19 8.26
CA HIS A 108 -1.48 0.30 7.04
C HIS A 108 -0.58 -0.92 6.86
N VAL A 109 -0.51 -1.39 5.61
CA VAL A 109 0.09 -2.67 5.25
C VAL A 109 0.87 -2.49 3.96
N GLY A 110 2.12 -2.93 3.92
CA GLY A 110 2.97 -2.80 2.74
C GLY A 110 4.40 -3.32 2.92
N THR A 111 5.28 -2.94 2.01
CA THR A 111 6.70 -3.30 2.01
C THR A 111 7.57 -2.09 2.35
N LEU A 112 8.35 -2.15 3.43
CA LEU A 112 9.23 -1.06 3.86
C LEU A 112 10.42 -0.85 2.90
N THR A 113 10.71 -1.81 2.02
CA THR A 113 11.61 -1.58 0.88
C THR A 113 11.07 -0.54 -0.11
N SER A 114 9.76 -0.25 -0.10
CA SER A 114 9.17 0.86 -0.86
C SER A 114 9.35 2.20 -0.13
N ASN A 115 9.89 3.20 -0.83
CA ASN A 115 9.96 4.58 -0.34
C ASN A 115 8.57 5.13 -0.02
N TRP A 116 7.55 4.71 -0.78
CA TRP A 116 6.17 5.11 -0.54
C TRP A 116 5.68 4.65 0.83
N CYS A 117 5.86 3.38 1.16
CA CYS A 117 5.46 2.84 2.46
C CYS A 117 6.18 3.53 3.62
N ARG A 118 7.48 3.81 3.47
CA ARG A 118 8.25 4.54 4.49
C ARG A 118 7.75 5.98 4.68
N LEU A 119 7.46 6.68 3.60
CA LEU A 119 6.86 8.02 3.66
C LEU A 119 5.50 7.98 4.38
N VAL A 120 4.63 7.03 4.02
CA VAL A 120 3.33 6.88 4.68
C VAL A 120 3.50 6.58 6.17
N ASP A 121 4.40 5.67 6.55
CA ASP A 121 4.66 5.32 7.95
C ASP A 121 5.15 6.53 8.76
N GLU A 122 6.08 7.31 8.21
CA GLU A 122 6.54 8.57 8.82
C GLU A 122 5.39 9.57 9.00
N MET A 123 4.52 9.73 7.99
CA MET A 123 3.35 10.61 8.09
C MET A 123 2.34 10.12 9.13
N ARG A 124 2.13 8.82 9.24
CA ARG A 124 1.26 8.22 10.27
C ARG A 124 1.78 8.52 11.67
N LEU A 125 3.09 8.45 11.89
CA LEU A 125 3.72 8.80 13.16
C LEU A 125 3.50 10.29 13.50
N VAL A 126 3.64 11.19 12.54
CA VAL A 126 3.35 12.63 12.72
C VAL A 126 1.89 12.86 13.09
N LEU A 127 0.96 12.08 12.54
CA LEU A 127 -0.47 12.11 12.87
C LEU A 127 -0.82 11.43 14.20
N GLY A 128 0.17 10.95 14.98
CA GLY A 128 -0.05 10.30 16.27
C GLY A 128 -0.62 8.88 16.19
N LYS A 129 -0.56 8.23 15.02
CA LYS A 129 -0.99 6.83 14.87
C LYS A 129 0.03 5.91 15.56
N THR A 130 -0.44 5.08 16.49
CA THR A 130 0.40 4.15 17.28
C THR A 130 0.31 2.70 16.80
N ILE A 131 -0.56 2.43 15.83
CA ILE A 131 -0.82 1.08 15.33
C ILE A 131 0.35 0.63 14.45
N PRO A 132 0.89 -0.59 14.65
CA PRO A 132 2.01 -1.11 13.88
C PRO A 132 1.74 -1.18 12.37
N PHE A 133 2.75 -0.82 11.58
CA PHE A 133 2.82 -1.10 10.16
C PHE A 133 2.96 -2.61 9.93
N TYR A 134 2.03 -3.21 9.18
CA TYR A 134 2.12 -4.63 8.84
C TYR A 134 2.98 -4.82 7.59
N THR A 135 3.96 -5.70 7.68
CA THR A 135 4.84 -5.99 6.55
C THR A 135 5.10 -7.47 6.40
N PRO A 136 5.09 -8.02 5.17
CA PRO A 136 5.53 -9.39 4.92
C PRO A 136 7.07 -9.51 4.99
N GLU A 137 7.79 -8.40 5.14
CA GLU A 137 9.24 -8.35 5.20
C GLU A 137 9.75 -8.71 6.61
N ASN A 138 10.01 -9.99 6.85
CA ASN A 138 10.61 -10.45 8.11
C ASN A 138 12.01 -9.88 8.39
N ARG A 139 12.68 -9.25 7.41
CA ARG A 139 14.09 -8.81 7.53
C ARG A 139 14.29 -7.44 8.17
N PHE A 140 13.39 -6.46 7.99
CA PHE A 140 13.69 -5.08 8.41
C PHE A 140 13.38 -4.77 9.88
N LEU A 141 12.39 -5.44 10.50
CA LEU A 141 11.97 -5.13 11.87
C LEU A 141 12.80 -5.84 12.95
N MET A 142 13.39 -7.01 12.66
CA MET A 142 14.18 -7.76 13.66
C MET A 142 15.61 -7.22 13.86
N ASP A 143 16.22 -6.61 12.84
CA ASP A 143 17.60 -6.09 12.96
C ASP A 143 17.69 -4.78 13.77
N MET A 144 16.61 -4.01 13.88
CA MET A 144 16.60 -2.78 14.68
C MET A 144 16.27 -3.02 16.17
N ARG A 145 15.60 -4.12 16.52
CA ARG A 145 15.30 -4.47 17.92
C ARG A 145 16.41 -5.23 18.64
N ARG A 146 17.41 -5.73 17.91
CA ARG A 146 18.61 -6.39 18.49
C ARG A 146 19.80 -5.44 18.72
N ARG A 147 19.62 -4.13 18.50
CA ARG A 147 20.66 -3.10 18.71
C ARG A 147 20.30 -2.08 19.80
N LYS A 148 19.54 -2.47 20.82
CA LYS A 148 19.43 -1.74 22.08
C LYS A 148 19.73 -2.66 23.24
#